data_AF-A0A935LF14-F1
#
_entry.id   AF-A0A935LF14-F1
#
_cell.length_a   1.000
_cell.length_b   1.000
_cell.length_c   1.000
_cell.angle_alpha   90.00
_cell.angle_beta   90.00
_cell.angle_gamma   90.00
#
_symmetry.space_group_name_H-M   'P 1'
#
loop_
_entity.id
_entity.type
_entity.pdbx_description
1 polymer ?
#
loop_
_entity_poly.entity_id
_entity_poly.type
_entity_poly.pdbx_seq_one_letter_code
_entity_poly.pdbx_strand_id
1 'polypeptide(L)'
;MMTDAQLKQRDATRNIGAELLEAVRELQAGKIGRTTTFEPLPDGSVRRTVTASDGTLERQEVLTGPKWQLMAARARSGMSQAEFARATGISVRTLQEWEQGRKVPSGAAQSLLKLVSRHPELLAELV
;
A
#
# COMPACT_ATOMS: atom_id res chain seq x y z
N MET A 1 -15.48 0.23 -24.91
CA MET A 1 -14.33 -0.69 -24.95
C MET A 1 -13.76 -0.66 -26.36
N MET A 2 -12.43 -0.70 -26.52
CA MET A 2 -11.80 -0.80 -27.86
C MET A 2 -11.99 -2.20 -28.43
N THR A 3 -12.08 -2.31 -29.76
CA THR A 3 -12.18 -3.60 -30.47
C THR A 3 -10.80 -4.27 -30.59
N ASP A 4 -10.76 -5.59 -30.80
CA ASP A 4 -9.52 -6.35 -30.96
C ASP A 4 -8.62 -5.83 -32.10
N ALA A 5 -9.24 -5.33 -33.18
CA ALA A 5 -8.53 -4.69 -34.29
C ALA A 5 -7.86 -3.38 -33.86
N GLN A 6 -8.53 -2.58 -33.02
CA GLN A 6 -7.97 -1.35 -32.46
C GLN A 6 -6.84 -1.65 -31.45
N LEU A 7 -6.95 -2.73 -30.69
CA LEU A 7 -5.89 -3.18 -29.76
C LEU A 7 -4.62 -3.60 -30.52
N LYS A 8 -4.77 -4.43 -31.57
CA LYS A 8 -3.65 -4.84 -32.43
C LYS A 8 -2.96 -3.66 -33.12
N GLN A 9 -3.74 -2.71 -33.65
CA GLN A 9 -3.19 -1.51 -34.28
C GLN A 9 -2.40 -0.64 -33.30
N ARG A 10 -2.90 -0.51 -32.06
CA ARG A 10 -2.23 0.23 -30.99
C ARG A 10 -0.95 -0.47 -30.56
N ASP A 11 -0.99 -1.78 -30.35
CA ASP A 11 0.17 -2.53 -29.87
C ASP A 11 1.25 -2.66 -30.96
N ALA A 12 0.88 -2.63 -32.26
CA ALA A 12 1.82 -2.62 -33.38
C ALA A 12 2.65 -1.32 -33.49
N THR A 13 2.15 -0.20 -32.97
CA THR A 13 2.86 1.08 -32.93
C THR A 13 3.46 1.41 -31.57
N ARG A 14 3.27 0.53 -30.58
CA ARG A 14 3.70 0.74 -29.20
C ARG A 14 5.18 0.41 -29.01
N ASN A 15 5.99 1.40 -28.66
CA ASN A 15 7.40 1.20 -28.34
C ASN A 15 7.60 1.16 -26.82
N ILE A 16 7.56 -0.06 -26.26
CA ILE A 16 7.73 -0.29 -24.82
C ILE A 16 9.10 0.22 -24.33
N GLY A 17 10.15 0.15 -25.15
CA GLY A 17 11.48 0.65 -24.79
C GLY A 17 11.51 2.16 -24.59
N ALA A 18 10.84 2.92 -25.47
CA ALA A 18 10.69 4.36 -25.33
C ALA A 18 9.83 4.74 -24.11
N GLU A 19 8.74 4.00 -23.85
CA GLU A 19 7.88 4.21 -22.68
C GLU A 19 8.61 3.95 -21.36
N LEU A 20 9.42 2.89 -21.29
CA LEU A 20 10.22 2.57 -20.11
C LEU A 20 11.31 3.61 -19.86
N LEU A 21 12.00 4.07 -20.92
CA LEU A 21 13.00 5.13 -20.81
C LEU A 21 12.37 6.43 -20.31
N GLU A 22 11.18 6.79 -20.80
CA GLU A 22 10.47 7.96 -20.34
C GLU A 22 10.04 7.81 -18.87
N ALA A 23 9.49 6.67 -18.47
CA ALA A 23 9.15 6.40 -17.07
C ALA A 23 10.37 6.49 -16.14
N VAL A 24 11.55 6.01 -16.57
CA VAL A 24 12.79 6.15 -15.80
C VAL A 24 13.21 7.61 -15.68
N ARG A 25 13.09 8.41 -16.75
CA ARG A 25 13.38 9.86 -16.71
C ARG A 25 12.43 10.59 -15.78
N GLU A 26 11.15 10.25 -15.79
CA GLU A 26 10.17 10.81 -14.87
C GLU A 26 10.52 10.49 -13.40
N LEU A 27 10.88 9.24 -13.10
CA LEU A 27 11.35 8.84 -11.77
C LEU A 27 12.64 9.57 -11.37
N GLN A 28 13.60 9.72 -12.29
CA GLN A 28 14.83 10.49 -12.07
C GLN A 28 14.57 11.99 -11.83
N ALA A 29 13.52 12.54 -12.47
CA ALA A 29 13.06 13.90 -12.24
C ALA A 29 12.23 14.05 -10.94
N GLY A 30 12.10 12.98 -10.15
CA GLY A 30 11.35 12.97 -8.90
C GLY A 30 9.84 12.91 -9.06
N LYS A 31 9.32 12.67 -10.28
CA LYS A 31 7.91 12.35 -10.48
C LYS A 31 7.67 10.95 -9.94
N ILE A 32 7.02 10.89 -8.79
CA ILE A 32 6.59 9.63 -8.20
C ILE A 32 5.26 9.26 -8.86
N GLY A 33 5.01 7.97 -9.08
CA GLY A 33 3.68 7.52 -9.50
C GLY A 33 2.60 7.90 -8.47
N ARG A 34 1.35 7.54 -8.73
CA ARG A 34 0.27 7.71 -7.76
C ARG A 34 0.63 7.07 -6.42
N THR A 35 0.70 7.87 -5.36
CA THR A 35 1.03 7.41 -4.01
C THR A 35 -0.23 7.30 -3.15
N THR A 36 -0.18 6.41 -2.17
CA THR A 36 -1.23 6.28 -1.16
C THR A 36 -0.56 6.17 0.20
N THR A 37 -0.83 7.15 1.07
CA THR A 37 -0.31 7.18 2.43
C THR A 37 -1.42 6.83 3.42
N PHE A 38 -1.02 6.26 4.56
CA PHE A 38 -1.90 5.85 5.64
C PHE A 38 -1.38 6.46 6.95
N GLU A 39 -2.11 7.42 7.48
CA GLU A 39 -1.76 8.11 8.73
C GLU A 39 -2.73 7.67 9.84
N PRO A 40 -2.25 6.99 10.91
CA PRO A 40 -3.11 6.62 12.03
C PRO A 40 -3.51 7.85 12.84
N LEU A 41 -4.78 7.91 13.25
CA LEU A 41 -5.34 8.98 14.06
C LEU A 41 -5.51 8.55 15.54
N PRO A 42 -5.58 9.50 16.50
CA PRO A 42 -5.66 9.19 17.94
C PRO A 42 -6.86 8.32 18.33
N ASP A 43 -7.98 8.47 17.63
CA ASP A 43 -9.22 7.71 17.83
C ASP A 43 -9.14 6.28 17.25
N GLY A 44 -8.01 5.91 16.65
CA GLY A 44 -7.79 4.61 16.02
C GLY A 44 -8.32 4.51 14.59
N SER A 45 -8.89 5.57 14.03
CA SER A 45 -9.15 5.65 12.59
C SER A 45 -7.84 5.90 11.81
N VAL A 46 -7.90 5.78 10.49
CA VAL A 46 -6.74 5.96 9.61
C VAL A 46 -7.11 6.91 8.49
N ARG A 47 -6.35 7.99 8.33
CA ARG A 47 -6.48 8.89 7.19
C ARG A 47 -5.74 8.30 6.00
N ARG A 48 -6.45 8.03 4.91
CA ARG A 48 -5.86 7.65 3.62
C ARG A 48 -5.79 8.87 2.73
N THR A 49 -4.60 9.21 2.27
CA THR A 49 -4.38 10.26 1.29
C THR A 49 -3.85 9.65 0.00
N VAL A 50 -4.53 9.91 -1.10
CA VAL A 50 -4.13 9.50 -2.45
C VAL A 50 -3.65 10.73 -3.18
N THR A 51 -2.40 10.70 -3.60
CA THR A 51 -1.76 11.79 -4.34
C THR A 51 -1.40 11.28 -5.73
N ALA A 52 -1.86 12.00 -6.76
CA ALA A 52 -1.51 11.75 -8.15
C ALA A 52 -0.01 11.96 -8.39
N SER A 53 0.47 11.53 -9.55
CA SER A 53 1.88 11.62 -9.90
C SER A 53 2.41 13.05 -10.08
N ASP A 54 1.50 14.02 -10.26
CA ASP A 54 1.78 15.45 -10.34
C ASP A 54 1.70 16.16 -8.96
N GLY A 55 1.46 15.42 -7.87
CA GLY A 55 1.29 15.97 -6.53
C GLY A 55 -0.15 16.39 -6.20
N THR A 56 -1.09 16.28 -7.13
CA THR A 56 -2.49 16.63 -6.90
C THR A 56 -3.13 15.66 -5.89
N LEU A 57 -3.80 16.19 -4.86
CA LEU A 57 -4.57 15.37 -3.92
C LEU A 57 -5.85 14.89 -4.61
N GLU A 58 -5.90 13.60 -4.97
CA GLU A 58 -7.07 13.00 -5.62
C GLU A 58 -8.17 12.67 -4.60
N ARG A 59 -7.77 12.23 -3.41
CA ARG A 59 -8.71 11.76 -2.39
C ARG A 59 -8.09 11.78 -1.00
N GLN A 60 -8.88 12.24 -0.04
CA GLN A 60 -8.59 12.09 1.38
C GLN A 60 -9.83 11.58 2.11
N GLU A 61 -9.72 10.44 2.79
CA GLU A 61 -10.83 9.84 3.53
C GLU A 61 -10.36 9.26 4.87
N VAL A 62 -11.25 9.27 5.87
CA VAL A 62 -11.01 8.66 7.17
C VAL A 62 -11.63 7.27 7.17
N LEU A 63 -10.79 6.27 7.45
CA LEU A 63 -11.12 4.86 7.36
C LEU A 63 -11.09 4.23 8.75
N THR A 64 -12.05 3.35 9.04
CA THR A 64 -12.20 2.74 10.36
C THR A 64 -12.10 1.22 10.29
N GLY A 65 -11.52 0.63 11.33
CA GLY A 65 -11.46 -0.81 11.53
C GLY A 65 -10.08 -1.46 11.33
N PRO A 66 -9.95 -2.75 11.67
CA PRO A 66 -8.66 -3.41 11.84
C PRO A 66 -7.80 -3.48 10.58
N LYS A 67 -8.44 -3.62 9.42
CA LYS A 67 -7.75 -3.65 8.12
C LYS A 67 -6.91 -2.40 7.90
N TRP A 68 -7.46 -1.23 8.21
CA TRP A 68 -6.77 0.03 7.93
C TRP A 68 -5.68 0.30 8.95
N GLN A 69 -5.91 -0.06 10.21
CA GLN A 69 -4.89 -0.02 11.27
C GLN A 69 -3.68 -0.90 10.90
N LEU A 70 -3.93 -2.11 10.40
CA LEU A 70 -2.91 -3.02 9.88
C LEU A 70 -2.11 -2.38 8.74
N MET A 71 -2.81 -1.85 7.73
CA MET A 71 -2.16 -1.21 6.59
C MET A 71 -1.32 0.01 7.01
N ALA A 72 -1.82 0.83 7.93
CA ALA A 72 -1.08 1.94 8.51
C ALA A 72 0.15 1.48 9.28
N ALA A 73 0.03 0.42 10.10
CA ALA A 73 1.15 -0.15 10.84
C ALA A 73 2.27 -0.60 9.89
N ARG A 74 1.90 -1.38 8.86
CA ARG A 74 2.87 -1.86 7.87
C ARG A 74 3.48 -0.71 7.08
N ALA A 75 2.68 0.24 6.60
CA ALA A 75 3.20 1.39 5.85
C ALA A 75 4.20 2.21 6.67
N ARG A 76 3.92 2.46 7.96
CA ARG A 76 4.82 3.17 8.87
C ARG A 76 6.11 2.42 9.19
N SER A 77 6.05 1.08 9.21
CA SER A 77 7.25 0.25 9.45
C SER A 77 8.24 0.26 8.29
N GLY A 78 7.85 0.71 7.10
CA GLY A 78 8.68 0.61 5.89
C GLY A 78 8.84 -0.81 5.34
N MET A 79 8.23 -1.82 5.98
CA MET A 79 8.36 -3.23 5.60
C MET A 79 7.48 -3.60 4.41
N SER A 80 8.04 -4.45 3.55
CA SER A 80 7.25 -5.24 2.60
C SER A 80 6.26 -6.16 3.33
N GLN A 81 5.29 -6.68 2.59
CA GLN A 81 4.34 -7.64 3.14
C GLN A 81 5.04 -8.91 3.67
N ALA A 82 6.10 -9.36 3.01
CA ALA A 82 6.85 -10.53 3.42
C ALA A 82 7.66 -10.29 4.72
N GLU A 83 8.31 -9.13 4.84
CA GLU A 83 9.05 -8.75 6.05
C GLU A 83 8.12 -8.60 7.25
N PHE A 84 7.01 -7.88 7.07
CA PHE A 84 6.03 -7.69 8.13
C PHE A 84 5.40 -9.02 8.59
N ALA A 85 5.09 -9.90 7.64
CA ALA A 85 4.57 -11.24 7.95
C ALA A 85 5.57 -12.07 8.77
N ARG A 86 6.85 -12.05 8.40
CA ARG A 86 7.92 -12.73 9.16
C ARG A 86 8.04 -12.15 10.58
N ALA A 87 8.15 -10.83 10.71
CA ALA A 87 8.28 -10.16 12.01
C ALA A 87 7.08 -10.42 12.93
N THR A 88 5.88 -10.58 12.38
CA THR A 88 4.66 -10.83 13.18
C THR A 88 4.33 -12.32 13.34
N GLY A 89 5.14 -13.22 12.78
CA GLY A 89 4.91 -14.66 12.85
C GLY A 89 3.65 -15.17 12.12
N ILE A 90 3.12 -14.39 11.18
CA ILE A 90 1.94 -14.79 10.37
C ILE A 90 2.35 -15.15 8.95
N SER A 91 1.53 -15.94 8.25
CA SER A 91 1.79 -16.22 6.84
C SER A 91 1.52 -14.97 5.98
N VAL A 92 2.30 -14.78 4.91
CA VAL A 92 2.07 -13.72 3.91
C VAL A 92 0.63 -13.78 3.38
N ARG A 93 0.10 -14.99 3.17
CA ARG A 93 -1.27 -15.18 2.71
C ARG A 93 -2.30 -14.67 3.71
N THR A 94 -2.10 -14.92 5.00
CA THR A 94 -2.97 -14.41 6.07
C THR A 94 -2.97 -12.89 6.09
N LEU A 95 -1.79 -12.28 6.01
CA LEU A 95 -1.63 -10.82 5.92
C LEU A 95 -2.37 -10.25 4.69
N GLN A 96 -2.25 -10.89 3.52
CA GLN A 96 -2.97 -10.52 2.30
C GLN A 96 -4.50 -10.60 2.48
N GLU A 97 -5.01 -11.67 3.09
CA GLU A 97 -6.44 -11.82 3.35
C GLU A 97 -6.97 -10.73 4.29
N TRP A 98 -6.17 -10.28 5.26
CA TRP A 98 -6.52 -9.16 6.15
C TRP A 98 -6.48 -7.80 5.45
N GLU A 99 -5.40 -7.49 4.73
CA GLU A 99 -5.26 -6.21 4.00
C GLU A 99 -6.29 -6.06 2.88
N GLN A 100 -6.69 -7.16 2.24
CA GLN A 100 -7.73 -7.15 1.22
C GLN A 100 -9.14 -7.10 1.84
N GLY A 101 -9.27 -7.38 3.15
CA GLY A 101 -10.55 -7.37 3.86
C GLY A 101 -11.37 -8.64 3.66
N ARG A 102 -10.75 -9.73 3.18
CA ARG A 102 -11.41 -11.04 3.07
C ARG A 102 -11.57 -11.72 4.43
N LYS A 103 -10.68 -11.43 5.37
CA LYS A 103 -10.73 -11.91 6.75
C LYS A 103 -10.44 -10.77 7.72
N VAL A 104 -10.93 -10.93 8.94
CA VAL A 104 -10.67 -10.00 10.04
C VAL A 104 -9.66 -10.66 11.00
N PRO A 105 -8.61 -9.95 11.45
CA PRO A 105 -7.69 -10.47 12.46
C PRO A 105 -8.43 -10.83 13.76
N SER A 106 -7.94 -11.83 14.49
CA SER A 106 -8.47 -12.16 15.83
C SER A 106 -8.33 -10.98 16.78
N GLY A 107 -9.10 -10.95 17.88
CA GLY A 107 -9.03 -9.87 18.86
C GLY A 107 -7.61 -9.63 19.41
N ALA A 108 -6.86 -10.71 19.69
CA ALA A 108 -5.46 -10.62 20.09
C ALA A 108 -4.56 -10.02 19.01
N ALA A 109 -4.74 -10.44 17.74
CA ALA A 109 -4.00 -9.86 16.61
C ALA A 109 -4.34 -8.37 16.43
N GLN A 110 -5.59 -7.97 16.59
CA GLN A 110 -5.97 -6.55 16.53
C GLN A 110 -5.30 -5.72 17.63
N SER A 111 -5.19 -6.25 18.85
CA SER A 111 -4.48 -5.59 19.95
C SER A 111 -2.99 -5.42 19.64
N LEU A 112 -2.33 -6.46 19.12
CA LEU A 112 -0.93 -6.39 18.69
C LEU A 112 -0.75 -5.37 17.56
N LEU A 113 -1.64 -5.37 16.57
CA LEU A 113 -1.58 -4.41 15.46
C LEU A 113 -1.77 -2.98 15.93
N LYS A 114 -2.66 -2.72 16.89
CA LYS A 114 -2.82 -1.39 17.51
C LYS A 114 -1.58 -0.94 18.27
N LEU A 115 -0.85 -1.87 18.89
CA LEU A 115 0.40 -1.58 19.59
C LEU A 115 1.49 -1.23 18.57
N VAL A 116 1.69 -2.06 17.55
CA VAL A 116 2.65 -1.86 16.47
C VAL A 116 2.33 -0.61 15.65
N SER A 117 1.05 -0.27 15.43
CA SER A 117 0.64 0.97 14.77
C SER A 117 1.12 2.22 15.52
N ARG A 118 1.27 2.15 16.84
CA ARG A 118 1.76 3.27 17.67
C ARG A 118 3.28 3.22 17.80
N HIS A 119 3.82 2.02 17.99
CA HIS A 119 5.21 1.72 18.26
C HIS A 119 5.81 0.79 17.19
N PRO A 120 6.03 1.28 15.95
CA PRO A 120 6.57 0.47 14.86
C PRO A 120 7.97 -0.07 15.16
N GLU A 121 8.73 0.60 16.05
CA GLU A 121 10.03 0.15 16.54
C GLU A 121 9.99 -1.25 17.19
N LEU A 122 8.86 -1.64 17.78
CA LEU A 122 8.71 -2.96 18.41
C LEU A 122 8.76 -4.12 17.41
N LEU A 123 8.51 -3.87 16.12
CA LEU A 123 8.65 -4.92 15.11
C LEU A 123 10.10 -5.39 14.97
N ALA A 124 11.08 -4.52 15.23
CA ALA A 124 12.49 -4.88 15.18
C ALA A 124 12.88 -5.88 16.28
N GLU A 125 12.13 -5.91 17.39
CA GLU A 125 12.36 -6.86 18.50
C GLU A 125 11.77 -8.25 18.22
N LEU A 126 10.93 -8.38 17.19
CA LEU A 126 10.25 -9.64 16.83
C LEU A 126 10.95 -10.41 15.70
N VAL A 127 12.06 -9.88 15.17
CA VAL A 127 12.84 -10.48 14.07
C VAL A 127 13.95 -11.38 14.59
#